data_AF-X0V6L5-F1
#
_entry.id   AF-X0V6L5-F1
#
_cell.length_a   1.000
_cell.length_b   1.000
_cell.length_c   1.000
_cell.angle_alpha   90.00
_cell.angle_beta   90.00
_cell.angle_gamma   90.00
#
_symmetry.space_group_name_H-M   'P 1'
#
loop_
_entity.id
_entity.type
_entity.pdbx_description
1 polymer ?
#
loop_
_entity_poly.entity_id
_entity_poly.type
_entity_poly.pdbx_seq_one_letter_code
_entity_poly.pdbx_strand_id
1 'polypeptide(L)'
;MKHKDYDEDLLAGLLARNDRSYAQIAGDVGMSRSSVKDIIIGRCRRDLHPRIRAAAEKLPPDLRRPGPWLPREPQGQPGPRKAPDYDDDLMVELIALGELSYGQIARRLGVSTTAVARIAAGHTRKDLQERINVTMRQHLAARRNHPARSVRKLVECTKPNLAP
;
A
#
# COMPACT_ATOMS: atom_id res chain seq x y z
N MET A 1 -5.08 -37.40 9.49
CA MET A 1 -5.83 -36.31 10.15
C MET A 1 -7.27 -36.76 10.28
N LYS A 2 -7.81 -36.89 11.50
CA LYS A 2 -9.25 -37.19 11.67
C LYS A 2 -10.03 -36.00 11.13
N HIS A 3 -10.85 -36.21 10.10
CA HIS A 3 -11.83 -35.22 9.71
C HIS A 3 -12.76 -35.05 10.91
N LYS A 4 -12.86 -33.83 11.45
CA LYS A 4 -13.95 -33.53 12.38
C LYS A 4 -15.23 -33.69 11.58
N ASP A 5 -16.13 -34.55 12.05
CA ASP A 5 -17.48 -34.66 11.51
C ASP A 5 -18.22 -33.38 11.86
N TYR A 6 -18.17 -32.41 10.96
CA TYR A 6 -18.98 -31.21 11.02
C TYR A 6 -20.03 -31.28 9.91
N ASP A 7 -21.20 -30.72 10.17
CA ASP A 7 -22.27 -30.65 9.20
C ASP A 7 -21.89 -29.66 8.08
N GLU A 8 -21.61 -30.21 6.90
CA GLU A 8 -21.20 -29.45 5.72
C GLU A 8 -22.34 -28.59 5.17
N ASP A 9 -23.59 -29.03 5.31
CA ASP A 9 -24.75 -28.31 4.83
C ASP A 9 -25.07 -27.13 5.77
N LEU A 10 -24.90 -27.32 7.09
CA LEU A 10 -24.94 -26.24 8.06
C LEU A 10 -23.85 -25.19 7.78
N LEU A 11 -22.60 -25.64 7.57
CA LEU A 11 -21.49 -24.74 7.23
C LEU A 11 -21.77 -23.96 5.95
N ALA A 12 -22.23 -24.63 4.90
CA ALA A 12 -22.55 -24.01 3.62
C ALA A 12 -23.67 -22.96 3.78
N GLY A 13 -24.71 -23.27 4.56
CA GLY A 13 -25.80 -22.34 4.85
C GLY A 13 -25.36 -21.09 5.62
N LEU A 14 -24.51 -21.26 6.65
CA LEU A 14 -23.97 -20.14 7.42
C LEU A 14 -23.04 -19.24 6.58
N LEU A 15 -22.18 -19.85 5.76
CA LEU A 15 -21.29 -19.14 4.85
C LEU A 15 -22.05 -18.39 3.75
N ALA A 16 -23.15 -18.96 3.27
CA ALA A 16 -24.00 -18.35 2.26
C ALA A 16 -24.72 -17.08 2.75
N ARG A 17 -25.17 -17.07 4.02
CA ARG A 17 -25.88 -15.92 4.62
C ARG A 17 -24.98 -14.72 4.89
N ASN A 18 -23.70 -14.96 5.21
CA ASN A 18 -22.70 -13.91 5.47
C ASN A 18 -23.16 -12.86 6.52
N ASP A 19 -23.97 -13.30 7.48
CA ASP A 19 -24.54 -12.52 8.58
C ASP A 19 -23.80 -12.75 9.91
N ARG A 20 -22.97 -13.81 9.98
CA ARG A 20 -22.17 -14.17 11.15
C ARG A 20 -20.68 -13.96 10.92
N SER A 21 -19.98 -13.65 12.00
CA SER A 21 -18.52 -13.60 12.00
C SER A 21 -17.92 -15.01 11.89
N TYR A 22 -16.68 -15.11 11.38
CA TYR A 22 -15.99 -16.41 11.27
C TYR A 22 -15.84 -17.13 12.62
N ALA A 23 -15.78 -16.39 13.74
CA ALA A 23 -15.69 -16.97 15.06
C ALA A 23 -17.02 -17.62 15.50
N GLN A 24 -18.16 -16.99 15.17
CA GLN A 24 -19.48 -17.55 15.44
C GLN A 24 -19.72 -18.80 14.60
N ILE A 25 -19.45 -18.75 13.29
CA ILE A 25 -19.58 -19.90 12.39
C ILE A 25 -18.69 -21.06 12.86
N ALA A 26 -17.46 -20.76 13.28
CA ALA A 26 -16.55 -21.75 13.84
C ALA A 26 -17.12 -22.42 15.10
N GLY A 27 -17.73 -21.63 16.00
CA GLY A 27 -18.42 -22.13 17.19
C GLY A 27 -19.62 -23.02 16.85
N ASP A 28 -20.48 -22.58 15.94
CA ASP A 28 -21.69 -23.29 15.54
C ASP A 28 -21.38 -24.65 14.88
N VAL A 29 -20.29 -24.73 14.11
CA VAL A 29 -19.90 -25.89 13.30
C VAL A 29 -18.85 -26.77 14.01
N GLY A 30 -18.29 -26.32 15.14
CA GLY A 30 -17.26 -27.05 15.88
C GLY A 30 -15.87 -27.06 15.19
N MET A 31 -15.60 -26.09 14.31
CA MET A 31 -14.34 -25.97 13.57
C MET A 31 -13.50 -24.76 14.00
N SER A 32 -12.26 -24.68 13.51
CA SER A 32 -11.41 -23.53 13.83
C SER A 32 -11.75 -22.31 12.97
N ARG A 33 -11.61 -21.10 13.52
CA ARG A 33 -11.79 -19.85 12.77
C ARG A 33 -10.90 -19.78 11.52
N SER A 34 -9.67 -20.28 11.61
CA SER A 34 -8.74 -20.32 10.48
C SER A 34 -9.23 -21.26 9.38
N SER A 35 -9.78 -22.43 9.75
CA SER A 35 -10.37 -23.36 8.79
C SER A 35 -11.57 -22.74 8.06
N VAL A 36 -12.48 -22.07 8.78
CA VAL A 36 -13.58 -21.32 8.15
C VAL A 36 -13.02 -20.32 7.14
N LYS A 37 -11.99 -19.54 7.53
CA LYS A 37 -11.35 -18.54 6.68
C LYS A 37 -10.66 -19.13 5.44
N ASP A 38 -10.07 -20.32 5.54
CA ASP A 38 -9.37 -21.00 4.43
C ASP A 38 -10.33 -21.70 3.44
N ILE A 39 -11.55 -22.05 3.87
CA ILE A 39 -12.64 -22.56 3.01
C ILE A 39 -13.27 -21.41 2.22
N ILE A 40 -13.58 -20.32 2.93
CA ILE A 40 -13.56 -18.94 2.41
C ILE A 40 -12.19 -18.74 1.70
N ILE A 41 -11.83 -17.75 0.91
CA ILE A 41 -10.59 -17.67 0.10
C ILE A 41 -10.23 -18.86 -0.83
N GLY A 42 -10.87 -20.04 -0.74
CA GLY A 42 -10.65 -21.20 -1.61
C GLY A 42 -9.30 -21.92 -1.43
N ARG A 43 -8.66 -21.79 -0.27
CA ARG A 43 -7.40 -22.49 0.03
C ARG A 43 -7.61 -23.96 0.41
N CYS A 44 -8.72 -24.29 1.06
CA CYS A 44 -9.07 -25.67 1.40
C CYS A 44 -10.53 -25.99 1.07
N ARG A 45 -10.85 -27.30 0.99
CA ARG A 45 -12.20 -27.83 0.72
C ARG A 45 -12.93 -27.15 -0.45
N ARG A 46 -12.32 -27.13 -1.64
CA ARG A 46 -12.91 -26.55 -2.86
C ARG A 46 -14.24 -27.20 -3.25
N ASP A 47 -14.45 -28.44 -2.82
CA ASP A 47 -15.71 -29.20 -2.93
C ASP A 47 -16.90 -28.53 -2.22
N LEU A 48 -16.67 -27.69 -1.20
CA LEU A 48 -17.74 -26.95 -0.52
C LEU A 48 -18.20 -25.71 -1.29
N HIS A 49 -17.41 -25.20 -2.25
CA HIS A 49 -17.75 -23.97 -2.98
C HIS A 49 -19.05 -24.10 -3.79
N PRO A 50 -19.27 -25.18 -4.56
CA PRO A 50 -20.55 -25.43 -5.21
C PRO A 50 -21.73 -25.48 -4.21
N ARG A 51 -21.53 -26.07 -3.03
CA ARG A 51 -22.58 -26.18 -2.00
C ARG A 51 -22.92 -24.82 -1.38
N ILE A 52 -21.91 -24.01 -1.07
CA ILE A 52 -22.09 -22.62 -0.60
C ILE A 52 -22.83 -21.79 -1.65
N ARG A 53 -22.47 -21.94 -2.93
CA ARG A 53 -23.17 -21.25 -4.03
C ARG A 53 -24.63 -21.69 -4.13
N ALA A 54 -24.90 -22.99 -4.14
CA ALA A 54 -26.26 -23.52 -4.19
C ALA A 54 -27.10 -23.08 -2.97
N ALA A 55 -26.48 -22.99 -1.79
CA ALA A 55 -27.13 -22.47 -0.59
C ALA A 55 -27.44 -20.97 -0.72
N ALA A 56 -26.53 -20.17 -1.30
CA ALA A 56 -26.74 -18.75 -1.54
C ALA A 56 -27.85 -18.46 -2.57
N GLU A 57 -27.97 -19.28 -3.61
CA GLU A 57 -29.04 -19.19 -4.61
C GLU A 57 -30.43 -19.42 -4.01
N LYS A 58 -30.53 -20.28 -2.99
CA LYS A 58 -31.78 -20.54 -2.27
C LYS A 58 -32.20 -19.43 -1.30
N LEU A 59 -31.31 -18.49 -0.97
CA LEU A 59 -31.64 -17.37 -0.08
C LEU A 59 -32.52 -16.34 -0.81
N PRO A 60 -33.47 -15.70 -0.10
CA PRO A 60 -34.25 -14.60 -0.66
C PRO A 60 -33.33 -13.44 -1.06
N PRO A 61 -33.68 -12.68 -2.12
CA PRO A 61 -32.82 -11.63 -2.68
C PRO A 61 -32.30 -10.62 -1.65
N ASP A 62 -33.14 -10.26 -0.68
CA ASP A 62 -32.79 -9.29 0.36
C ASP A 62 -31.71 -9.78 1.33
N LEU A 63 -31.54 -11.10 1.43
CA LEU A 63 -30.49 -11.75 2.22
C LEU A 63 -29.28 -12.16 1.37
N ARG A 64 -29.34 -12.00 0.04
CA ARG A 64 -28.20 -12.21 -0.85
C ARG A 64 -27.26 -11.02 -0.76
N ARG A 65 -26.50 -10.93 0.34
CA ARG A 65 -25.31 -10.09 0.31
C ARG A 65 -24.35 -10.66 -0.74
N PRO A 66 -23.76 -9.83 -1.61
CA PRO A 66 -22.71 -10.28 -2.51
C PRO A 66 -21.51 -10.72 -1.65
N GLY A 67 -21.49 -12.01 -1.33
CA GLY A 67 -20.41 -12.62 -0.55
C GLY A 67 -19.11 -12.57 -1.35
N PRO A 68 -17.96 -12.67 -0.68
CA PRO A 68 -16.64 -12.70 -1.32
C PRO A 68 -16.40 -13.88 -2.30
N TRP A 69 -17.38 -14.78 -2.48
CA TRP A 69 -17.37 -15.96 -3.36
C TRP A 69 -18.03 -15.75 -4.71
N LEU A 70 -18.93 -14.78 -4.81
CA LEU A 70 -19.43 -14.39 -6.11
C LEU A 70 -18.28 -13.70 -6.84
N PRO A 71 -18.13 -13.91 -8.16
CA PRO A 71 -17.33 -12.99 -8.95
C PRO A 71 -17.77 -11.61 -8.52
N ARG A 72 -16.87 -10.83 -7.92
CA ARG A 72 -17.12 -9.41 -7.73
C ARG A 72 -17.44 -8.95 -9.15
N GLU A 73 -18.71 -8.66 -9.42
CA GLU A 73 -19.03 -7.74 -10.50
C GLU A 73 -17.99 -6.63 -10.35
N PRO A 74 -17.14 -6.37 -11.35
CA PRO A 74 -16.01 -5.47 -11.20
C PRO A 74 -16.56 -4.14 -10.69
N GLN A 75 -16.45 -3.92 -9.38
CA GLN A 75 -17.05 -2.79 -8.66
C GLN A 75 -16.28 -1.55 -9.06
N GLY A 76 -16.53 -1.07 -10.28
CA GLY A 76 -15.61 -0.24 -11.02
C GLY A 76 -14.26 -0.93 -11.18
N GLN A 77 -13.72 -0.95 -12.38
CA GLN A 77 -12.28 -0.73 -12.44
C GLN A 77 -12.04 0.53 -11.58
N PRO A 78 -11.05 0.58 -10.67
CA PRO A 78 -10.62 1.85 -10.14
C PRO A 78 -10.35 2.70 -11.38
N GLY A 79 -11.26 3.63 -11.68
CA GLY A 79 -11.15 4.47 -12.86
C GLY A 79 -9.73 5.03 -12.82
N PRO A 80 -9.05 5.17 -13.99
CA PRO A 80 -7.64 5.54 -14.03
C PRO A 80 -7.43 6.64 -13.02
N ARG A 81 -6.78 6.31 -11.90
CA ARG A 81 -6.60 7.28 -10.82
C ARG A 81 -5.86 8.40 -11.50
N LYS A 82 -6.50 9.56 -11.64
CA LYS A 82 -5.87 10.73 -12.28
C LYS A 82 -4.49 10.81 -11.68
N ALA A 83 -3.47 10.67 -12.53
CA ALA A 83 -2.10 10.77 -12.07
C ALA A 83 -2.05 12.10 -11.30
N PRO A 84 -1.59 12.09 -10.03
CA PRO A 84 -1.46 13.33 -9.30
C PRO A 84 -0.62 14.27 -10.18
N ASP A 85 -1.16 15.45 -10.45
CA ASP A 85 -0.50 16.49 -11.22
C ASP A 85 0.51 17.13 -10.26
N TYR A 86 1.73 16.61 -10.28
CA TYR A 86 2.84 17.13 -9.49
C TYR A 86 3.88 17.72 -10.43
N ASP A 87 4.55 18.76 -9.95
CA ASP A 87 5.62 19.43 -10.69
C ASP A 87 6.85 18.51 -10.78
N ASP A 88 7.09 18.00 -11.99
CA ASP A 88 8.23 17.12 -12.31
C ASP A 88 9.57 17.84 -12.07
N ASP A 89 9.65 19.15 -12.31
CA ASP A 89 10.89 19.93 -12.17
C ASP A 89 11.24 20.10 -10.69
N LEU A 90 10.24 20.44 -9.87
CA LEU A 90 10.39 20.51 -8.42
C LEU A 90 10.72 19.14 -7.83
N MET A 91 10.15 18.04 -8.35
CA MET A 91 10.50 16.69 -7.92
C MET A 91 11.97 16.36 -8.19
N VAL A 92 12.46 16.67 -9.38
CA VAL A 92 13.85 16.44 -9.79
C VAL A 92 14.81 17.21 -8.88
N GLU A 93 14.53 18.48 -8.61
CA GLU A 93 15.37 19.34 -7.78
C GLU A 93 15.44 18.82 -6.33
N LEU A 94 14.30 18.52 -5.72
CA LEU A 94 14.24 18.05 -4.32
C LEU A 94 14.95 16.70 -4.13
N ILE A 95 14.83 15.78 -5.08
CA ILE A 95 15.53 14.49 -5.03
C ILE A 95 17.03 14.69 -5.24
N ALA A 96 17.43 15.53 -6.21
CA ALA A 96 18.84 15.75 -6.54
C ALA A 96 19.62 16.48 -5.43
N LEU A 97 18.97 17.38 -4.68
CA LEU A 97 19.57 18.04 -3.52
C LEU A 97 19.91 17.06 -2.39
N GLY A 98 19.06 16.04 -2.19
CA GLY A 98 19.27 15.00 -1.18
C GLY A 98 19.12 15.47 0.28
N GLU A 99 18.55 16.66 0.51
CA GLU A 99 18.40 17.25 1.86
C GLU A 99 17.10 16.84 2.56
N LEU A 100 16.10 16.41 1.79
CA LEU A 100 14.80 15.97 2.30
C LEU A 100 14.63 14.46 2.15
N SER A 101 14.00 13.84 3.15
CA SER A 101 13.54 12.45 3.03
C SER A 101 12.42 12.32 1.99
N TYR A 102 12.26 11.14 1.39
CA TYR A 102 11.18 10.88 0.43
C TYR A 102 9.79 11.17 1.00
N GLY A 103 9.57 10.99 2.31
CA GLY A 103 8.32 11.33 2.97
C GLY A 103 8.07 12.84 3.12
N GLN A 104 9.12 13.66 3.21
CA GLN A 104 9.00 15.12 3.18
C GLN A 104 8.75 15.62 1.75
N ILE A 105 9.44 15.05 0.76
CA ILE A 105 9.22 15.36 -0.67
C ILE A 105 7.78 15.01 -1.07
N ALA A 106 7.31 13.81 -0.70
CA ALA A 106 5.96 13.34 -0.96
C ALA A 106 4.89 14.30 -0.41
N ARG A 107 5.04 14.76 0.84
CA ARG A 107 4.14 15.73 1.45
C ARG A 107 4.14 17.07 0.73
N ARG A 108 5.30 17.53 0.25
CA ARG A 108 5.43 18.81 -0.44
C ARG A 108 4.81 18.80 -1.84
N LEU A 109 4.85 17.65 -2.52
CA LEU A 109 4.36 17.47 -3.89
C LEU A 109 2.94 16.86 -3.96
N GLY A 110 2.33 16.51 -2.83
CA GLY A 110 1.01 15.87 -2.82
C GLY A 110 1.00 14.46 -3.42
N VAL A 111 2.13 13.74 -3.36
CA VAL A 111 2.27 12.38 -3.91
C VAL A 111 2.52 11.35 -2.81
N SER A 112 2.41 10.06 -3.13
CA SER A 112 2.77 9.00 -2.18
C SER A 112 4.29 8.85 -2.05
N THR A 113 4.77 8.55 -0.84
CA THR A 113 6.20 8.24 -0.58
C THR A 113 6.72 7.13 -1.48
N THR A 114 5.91 6.10 -1.72
CA THR A 114 6.24 4.98 -2.61
C THR A 114 6.41 5.42 -4.06
N ALA A 115 5.63 6.41 -4.52
CA ALA A 115 5.79 6.97 -5.86
C ALA A 115 7.14 7.69 -6.00
N VAL A 116 7.48 8.55 -5.03
CA VAL A 116 8.79 9.25 -5.00
C VAL A 116 9.94 8.24 -5.02
N ALA A 117 9.89 7.21 -4.18
CA ALA A 117 10.93 6.17 -4.14
C ALA A 117 11.05 5.41 -5.47
N ARG A 118 9.92 5.09 -6.12
CA ARG A 118 9.91 4.43 -7.44
C ARG A 118 10.44 5.33 -8.55
N ILE A 119 10.21 6.64 -8.48
CA ILE A 119 10.73 7.61 -9.45
C ILE A 119 12.23 7.80 -9.26
N ALA A 120 12.68 8.01 -8.01
CA ALA A 120 14.10 8.10 -7.69
C ALA A 120 14.89 6.86 -8.13
N ALA A 121 14.29 5.67 -7.99
CA ALA A 121 14.87 4.40 -8.45
C ALA A 121 14.72 4.16 -9.97
N GLY A 122 13.96 4.96 -10.71
CA GLY A 122 13.74 4.79 -12.16
C GLY A 122 12.75 3.71 -12.56
N HIS A 123 11.97 3.16 -11.63
CA HIS A 123 11.03 2.08 -11.91
C HIS A 123 9.78 2.51 -12.69
N THR A 124 9.42 3.80 -12.62
CA THR A 124 8.15 4.31 -13.20
C THR A 124 8.35 5.42 -14.22
N ARG A 125 9.34 6.29 -14.03
CA ARG A 125 9.64 7.45 -14.89
C ARG A 125 11.13 7.54 -15.13
N LYS A 126 11.62 6.86 -16.17
CA LYS A 126 13.06 6.82 -16.52
C LYS A 126 13.59 8.17 -16.99
N ASP A 127 12.73 8.94 -17.66
CA ASP A 127 12.97 10.32 -18.07
C ASP A 127 13.35 11.21 -16.88
N LEU A 128 12.58 11.13 -15.78
CA LEU A 128 12.88 11.90 -14.57
C LEU A 128 14.15 11.42 -13.86
N GLN A 129 14.44 10.12 -13.89
CA GLN A 129 15.67 9.59 -13.32
C GLN A 129 16.92 10.14 -14.03
N GLU A 130 16.89 10.25 -15.35
CA GLU A 130 18.00 10.84 -16.10
C GLU A 130 18.21 12.31 -15.71
N ARG A 131 17.12 13.08 -15.60
CA ARG A 131 17.15 14.47 -15.12
C ARG A 131 17.72 14.58 -13.69
N ILE A 132 17.26 13.73 -12.77
CA ILE A 132 17.77 13.63 -11.40
C ILE A 132 19.30 13.40 -11.41
N ASN A 133 19.79 12.46 -12.22
CA ASN A 133 21.21 12.16 -12.31
C ASN A 133 22.04 13.31 -12.88
N VAL A 134 21.50 14.07 -13.83
CA VAL A 134 22.15 15.28 -14.38
C VAL A 134 22.22 16.36 -13.31
N THR A 135 21.09 16.69 -12.67
CA THR A 135 21.02 17.73 -11.63
C THR A 135 21.88 17.37 -10.41
N MET A 136 21.89 16.10 -10.00
CA MET A 136 22.75 15.62 -8.92
C MET A 136 24.24 15.79 -9.25
N ARG A 137 24.66 15.47 -10.47
CA ARG A 137 26.05 15.70 -10.93
C ARG A 137 26.41 17.19 -10.91
N GLN A 138 25.49 18.06 -11.32
CA GLN A 138 25.68 19.51 -11.26
C GLN A 138 25.83 20.02 -9.83
N HIS A 139 24.99 19.57 -8.89
CA HIS A 139 25.12 19.94 -7.48
C HIS A 139 26.42 19.42 -6.86
N LEU A 140 26.84 18.19 -7.19
CA LEU A 140 28.12 17.64 -6.73
C LEU A 140 29.30 18.43 -7.30
N ALA A 141 29.27 18.81 -8.57
CA ALA A 141 30.30 19.65 -9.19
C ALA A 141 30.35 21.05 -8.55
N ALA A 142 29.20 21.68 -8.30
CA ALA A 142 29.11 22.97 -7.62
C ALA A 142 29.67 22.89 -6.19
N ARG A 143 29.36 21.82 -5.44
CA ARG A 143 29.92 21.57 -4.10
C ARG A 143 31.45 21.36 -4.14
N ARG A 144 31.97 20.67 -5.18
CA ARG A 144 33.42 20.47 -5.37
C ARG A 144 34.16 21.76 -5.72
N ASN A 145 33.54 22.63 -6.52
CA ASN A 145 34.15 23.91 -6.93
C ASN A 145 34.05 25.00 -5.85
N HIS A 146 33.25 24.78 -4.80
CA HIS A 146 33.14 25.66 -3.65
C HIS A 146 33.47 24.98 -2.31
N PRO A 147 34.70 24.45 -2.13
CA PRO A 147 35.07 23.77 -0.89
C PRO A 147 35.23 24.74 0.31
N ALA A 148 35.26 26.06 0.08
CA ALA A 148 35.81 27.03 1.04
C ALA A 148 34.83 28.07 1.62
N ARG A 149 33.51 28.00 1.34
CA ARG A 149 32.55 28.98 1.91
C ARG A 149 31.84 28.54 3.19
N SER A 150 32.08 27.32 3.68
CA SER A 150 31.40 26.77 4.85
C SER A 150 32.25 26.62 6.12
N VAL A 151 33.53 27.05 6.12
CA VAL A 151 34.35 27.02 7.36
C VAL A 151 34.74 28.41 7.86
N ARG A 152 34.70 29.46 7.02
CA ARG A 152 35.10 30.82 7.45
C ARG A 152 34.00 31.68 8.07
N LYS A 153 32.73 31.26 8.12
CA LYS A 153 31.64 32.06 8.71
C LYS A 153 31.26 31.70 10.15
N LEU A 154 31.99 30.78 10.80
CA LEU A 154 31.75 30.37 12.19
C LEU A 154 32.87 30.74 13.17
N VAL A 155 33.94 31.40 12.71
CA VAL A 155 35.08 31.82 13.56
C VAL A 155 35.17 33.34 13.74
N GLU A 156 34.36 34.14 13.03
CA GLU A 156 34.44 35.61 13.10
C GLU A 156 33.42 36.28 14.05
N CYS A 157 32.72 35.53 14.91
CA CYS A 157 31.82 36.07 15.94
C CYS A 157 32.26 35.81 17.40
N THR A 158 33.43 35.23 17.65
CA THR A 158 33.97 35.04 19.01
C THR A 158 35.20 35.92 19.24
N LYS A 159 35.01 37.24 19.21
CA LYS A 159 35.88 38.15 19.96
C LYS A 159 35.23 38.40 21.33
N PRO A 160 35.74 37.84 22.44
CA PRO A 160 35.37 38.29 23.76
C PRO A 160 35.92 39.72 23.94
N ASN A 161 35.00 40.67 24.03
CA ASN A 161 35.29 42.04 24.43
C ASN A 161 35.58 42.04 25.94
N LEU A 162 36.84 41.80 26.32
CA LEU A 162 37.35 42.11 27.66
C LEU A 162 38.12 43.42 27.56
N ALA A 163 37.49 44.50 28.02
CA ALA A 163 38.16 45.75 28.31
C ALA A 163 38.78 45.68 29.73
N PRO A 164 39.94 46.34 29.95
CA PRO A 164 40.62 46.41 31.25
C PRO A 164 39.93 47.36 32.25
#